data_AF-A0AAD7GRH5-F1
#
_entry.id   AF-A0AAD7GRH5-F1
#
_cell.length_a   1.000
_cell.length_b   1.000
_cell.length_c   1.000
_cell.angle_alpha   90.00
_cell.angle_beta   90.00
_cell.angle_gamma   90.00
#
_symmetry.space_group_name_H-M   'P 1'
#
loop_
_entity.id
_entity.type
_entity.pdbx_description
1 polymer ?
#
loop_
_entity_poly.entity_id
_entity_poly.type
_entity_poly.pdbx_seq_one_letter_code
_entity_poly.pdbx_strand_id
1 'polypeptide(L)'
;EWDGWPDGDFSGIFSLEFAETHDNLGVHWACAPLGGSSGGSAQAETWPEGKITRRRCQGIIECGNRTCRIIIRPQTRPAGIQKQLSVRCSCGGELTHHTCDVTSVLHTFKHGIHYHNGVGRPGVHGPGESVADITPLLYNTERIKYERRKILQGSGGNGNTNFMAQFSKFEQDHPEFIRDSQFGKVAVIVMQTPFMASKLVKATIEMEAVNGIVSDAAHGVWRDKNSLLIVSSTFEPDGLKCWVPGLMSYANGGTAEHYRIHFFNLFLGIAEECASRELEVTDALFANVVDFSTAERNGFILAYVDFWLQHASNARSIDELCDAAPKLLKGCEQHFRNQITRVKKISGVVDPSKRDI
;
A
#
# COMPACT_ATOMS: atom_id res chain seq x y z
N GLU A 1 5.00 10.59 9.54
CA GLU A 1 6.40 10.14 9.71
C GLU A 1 7.17 10.60 8.48
N TRP A 2 8.42 11.04 8.62
CA TRP A 2 9.27 11.49 7.51
C TRP A 2 10.41 10.49 7.34
N ASP A 3 10.38 9.73 6.25
CA ASP A 3 11.35 8.68 5.94
C ASP A 3 12.44 9.15 4.94
N GLY A 4 12.36 10.41 4.51
CA GLY A 4 13.29 11.00 3.54
C GLY A 4 13.03 10.61 2.08
N TRP A 5 11.97 9.86 1.77
CA TRP A 5 11.61 9.40 0.42
C TRP A 5 10.22 9.88 -0.02
N PRO A 6 9.96 11.20 -0.09
CA PRO A 6 8.69 11.70 -0.60
C PRO A 6 8.56 11.36 -2.09
N ASP A 7 7.64 10.45 -2.41
CA ASP A 7 7.42 9.94 -3.77
C ASP A 7 5.95 10.12 -4.19
N GLY A 8 5.71 10.22 -5.49
CA GLY A 8 4.38 10.47 -6.07
C GLY A 8 3.77 11.81 -5.64
N ASP A 9 2.44 11.84 -5.51
CA ASP A 9 1.63 13.00 -5.11
C ASP A 9 1.67 13.22 -3.58
N PHE A 10 2.89 13.36 -3.05
CA PHE A 10 3.13 13.55 -1.63
C PHE A 10 2.84 14.99 -1.20
N SER A 11 2.12 15.16 -0.09
CA SER A 11 1.86 16.45 0.55
C SER A 11 1.73 16.30 2.07
N GLY A 12 2.29 17.23 2.85
CA GLY A 12 2.19 17.20 4.31
C GLY A 12 2.60 18.51 4.98
N ILE A 13 2.05 18.77 6.17
CA ILE A 13 2.44 19.89 7.04
C ILE A 13 3.23 19.32 8.22
N PHE A 14 4.42 19.87 8.43
CA PHE A 14 5.34 19.46 9.49
C PHE A 14 5.63 20.65 10.39
N SER A 15 5.69 20.44 11.72
CA SER A 15 6.11 21.50 12.64
C SER A 15 7.59 21.85 12.43
N LEU A 16 7.99 23.05 12.85
CA LEU A 16 9.39 23.48 12.77
C LEU A 16 10.30 22.56 13.61
N GLU A 17 9.88 22.20 14.83
CA GLU A 17 10.60 21.26 15.71
C GLU A 17 10.78 19.88 15.05
N PHE A 18 9.73 19.38 14.38
CA PHE A 18 9.84 18.12 13.65
C PHE A 18 10.81 18.23 12.47
N ALA A 19 10.76 19.33 11.71
CA ALA A 19 11.68 19.53 10.59
C ALA A 19 13.14 19.62 11.05
N GLU A 20 13.42 20.32 12.15
CA GLU A 20 14.76 20.47 12.73
C GLU A 20 15.36 19.12 13.17
N THR A 21 14.54 18.25 13.77
CA THR A 21 14.97 16.90 14.18
C THR A 21 15.17 15.93 13.01
N HIS A 22 14.74 16.30 11.79
CA HIS A 22 14.79 15.49 10.57
C HIS A 22 15.53 16.19 9.42
N ASP A 23 16.66 16.84 9.72
CA ASP A 23 17.54 17.51 8.75
C ASP A 23 16.81 18.51 7.83
N ASN A 24 15.88 19.28 8.40
CA ASN A 24 15.04 20.24 7.69
C ASN A 24 14.29 19.63 6.50
N LEU A 25 13.72 18.45 6.71
CA LEU A 25 13.06 17.65 5.67
C LEU A 25 14.05 17.36 4.53
N GLY A 26 15.23 16.86 4.90
CA GLY A 26 16.21 16.33 3.97
C GLY A 26 15.63 15.16 3.18
N VAL A 27 15.94 15.09 1.88
CA VAL A 27 15.47 14.02 1.00
C VAL A 27 16.62 13.18 0.49
N HIS A 28 16.37 11.88 0.38
CA HIS A 28 17.31 10.93 -0.18
C HIS A 28 17.28 10.92 -1.72
N TRP A 29 16.34 11.59 -2.38
CA TRP A 29 16.44 11.87 -3.80
C TRP A 29 17.62 12.81 -4.12
N ALA A 30 18.31 12.57 -5.24
CA ALA A 30 19.30 13.53 -5.73
C ALA A 30 18.57 14.78 -6.21
N CYS A 31 18.68 15.90 -5.48
CA CYS A 31 17.97 17.12 -5.84
C CYS A 31 18.92 18.29 -6.07
N ALA A 32 18.57 19.16 -7.02
CA ALA A 32 19.21 20.46 -7.18
C ALA A 32 18.27 21.59 -6.71
N PRO A 33 18.81 22.61 -6.01
CA PRO A 33 18.01 23.77 -5.63
C PRO A 33 17.60 24.56 -6.87
N LEU A 34 16.32 24.95 -6.95
CA LEU A 34 15.78 25.85 -7.98
C LEU A 34 15.62 27.29 -7.48
N GLY A 35 16.06 27.57 -6.25
CA GLY A 35 15.83 28.85 -5.60
C GLY A 35 14.43 28.96 -4.95
N GLY A 36 14.19 30.10 -4.31
CA GLY A 36 12.90 30.45 -3.71
C GLY A 36 12.18 31.54 -4.50
N SER A 37 10.89 31.74 -4.25
CA SER A 37 10.21 32.95 -4.74
C SER A 37 10.63 34.17 -3.92
N SER A 38 10.68 35.34 -4.56
CA SER A 38 10.87 36.62 -3.88
C SER A 38 9.67 37.05 -3.03
N GLY A 39 8.51 36.42 -3.23
CA GLY A 39 7.30 36.60 -2.41
C GLY A 39 7.14 35.51 -1.34
N GLY A 40 6.40 35.85 -0.28
CA GLY A 40 6.09 34.99 0.86
C GLY A 40 6.93 35.27 2.10
N SER A 41 6.39 34.97 3.29
CA SER A 41 7.04 35.23 4.58
C SER A 41 7.10 33.98 5.45
N ALA A 42 8.24 33.73 6.08
CA ALA A 42 8.35 32.67 7.08
C ALA A 42 7.50 32.96 8.33
N GLN A 43 7.03 34.19 8.50
CA GLN A 43 6.13 34.61 9.60
C GLN A 43 4.66 34.64 9.18
N ALA A 44 4.33 34.21 7.96
CA ALA A 44 2.94 34.13 7.51
C ALA A 44 2.14 33.17 8.40
N GLU A 45 0.88 33.53 8.67
CA GLU A 45 -0.01 32.72 9.52
C GLU A 45 -0.46 31.45 8.78
N THR A 46 -0.56 31.51 7.45
CA THR A 46 -0.96 30.38 6.61
C THR A 46 0.16 29.99 5.65
N TRP A 47 0.24 28.70 5.32
CA TRP A 47 1.27 28.17 4.43
C TRP A 47 1.25 28.72 2.99
N PRO A 48 0.09 29.09 2.36
CA PRO A 48 0.12 29.62 0.99
C PRO A 48 0.90 30.94 0.88
N GLU A 49 0.91 31.73 1.95
CA GLU A 49 1.66 32.99 2.08
C GLU A 49 3.09 32.78 2.62
N GLY A 50 3.45 31.53 2.90
CA GLY A 50 4.75 31.13 3.42
C GLY A 50 5.89 31.41 2.43
N LYS A 51 7.12 31.48 2.96
CA LYS A 51 8.34 31.58 2.16
C LYS A 51 8.55 30.28 1.38
N ILE A 52 8.67 30.37 0.06
CA ILE A 52 8.75 29.20 -0.82
C ILE A 52 10.20 28.87 -1.14
N THR A 53 10.57 27.59 -1.05
CA THR A 53 11.81 27.04 -1.63
C THR A 53 11.48 25.85 -2.53
N ARG A 54 12.26 25.65 -3.59
CA ARG A 54 12.04 24.58 -4.57
C ARG A 54 13.29 23.75 -4.80
N ARG A 55 13.10 22.44 -4.97
CA ARG A 55 14.16 21.46 -5.24
C ARG A 55 13.70 20.57 -6.40
N ARG A 56 14.49 20.47 -7.47
CA ARG A 56 14.20 19.57 -8.62
C ARG A 56 14.89 18.24 -8.40
N CYS A 57 14.18 17.13 -8.58
CA CYS A 57 14.78 15.81 -8.64
C CYS A 57 15.66 15.68 -9.89
N GLN A 58 16.88 15.20 -9.75
CA GLN A 58 17.80 14.95 -10.85
C GLN A 58 17.59 13.58 -11.48
N GLY A 59 16.64 12.77 -10.98
CA GLY A 59 16.40 11.41 -11.44
C GLY A 59 17.52 10.44 -11.05
N ILE A 60 17.88 9.53 -11.96
CA ILE A 60 18.84 8.45 -11.69
C ILE A 60 19.80 8.24 -12.87
N ILE A 61 20.98 7.67 -12.62
CA ILE A 61 21.86 7.16 -13.67
C ILE A 61 21.80 5.63 -13.63
N GLU A 62 21.50 4.99 -14.76
CA GLU A 62 21.36 3.53 -14.87
C GLU A 62 22.42 2.96 -15.84
N CYS A 63 22.82 1.71 -15.61
CA CYS A 63 23.64 0.98 -16.55
C CYS A 63 22.81 0.41 -17.72
N GLY A 64 23.25 0.66 -18.95
CA GLY A 64 22.59 0.13 -20.16
C GLY A 64 22.71 -1.39 -20.36
N ASN A 65 23.48 -2.10 -19.52
CA ASN A 65 23.52 -3.55 -19.54
C ASN A 65 22.29 -4.12 -18.82
N ARG A 66 21.40 -4.80 -19.55
CA ARG A 66 20.12 -5.34 -19.04
C ARG A 66 20.24 -6.31 -17.86
N THR A 67 21.40 -6.94 -17.67
CA THR A 67 21.64 -7.84 -16.52
C THR A 67 22.30 -7.13 -15.34
N CYS A 68 22.77 -5.89 -15.53
CA CYS A 68 23.40 -5.09 -14.49
C CYS A 68 22.37 -4.16 -13.83
N ARG A 69 22.08 -4.38 -12.54
CA ARG A 69 21.11 -3.59 -11.78
C ARG A 69 21.72 -2.38 -11.05
N ILE A 70 22.83 -1.86 -11.56
CA ILE A 70 23.52 -0.73 -10.91
C ILE A 70 22.78 0.57 -11.22
N ILE A 71 22.35 1.23 -10.14
CA ILE A 71 21.75 2.56 -10.15
C ILE A 71 22.68 3.49 -9.38
N ILE A 72 23.02 4.61 -9.99
CA ILE A 72 23.93 5.61 -9.46
C ILE A 72 23.16 6.88 -9.16
N ARG A 73 23.40 7.44 -7.96
CA ARG A 73 22.88 8.76 -7.57
C ARG A 73 23.54 9.84 -8.43
N PRO A 74 22.78 10.65 -9.21
CA PRO A 74 23.34 11.78 -9.92
C PRO A 74 23.96 12.79 -8.96
N GLN A 75 25.07 13.41 -9.36
CA GLN A 75 25.58 14.60 -8.67
C GLN A 75 24.63 15.79 -8.88
N THR A 76 24.67 16.76 -7.98
CA THR A 76 23.73 17.89 -7.98
C THR A 76 24.03 18.94 -9.05
N ARG A 77 25.27 18.97 -9.59
CA ARG A 77 25.72 19.93 -10.61
C ARG A 77 25.84 19.25 -11.98
N PRO A 78 25.45 19.93 -13.09
CA PRO A 78 25.53 19.35 -14.44
C PRO A 78 26.92 18.84 -14.82
N ALA A 79 27.99 19.57 -14.52
CA ALA A 79 29.37 19.13 -14.78
C ALA A 79 29.75 17.84 -14.04
N GLY A 80 29.18 17.64 -12.84
CA GLY A 80 29.36 16.42 -12.06
C GLY A 80 28.68 15.22 -12.70
N ILE A 81 27.44 15.41 -13.17
CA ILE A 81 26.68 14.38 -13.90
C ILE A 81 27.42 13.98 -15.18
N GLN A 82 27.93 14.96 -15.96
CA GLN A 82 28.71 14.66 -17.17
C GLN A 82 29.97 13.84 -16.87
N LYS A 83 30.65 14.12 -15.75
CA LYS A 83 31.78 13.30 -15.29
C LYS A 83 31.36 11.89 -14.87
N GLN A 84 30.15 11.70 -14.35
CA GLN A 84 29.62 10.36 -14.06
C GLN A 84 29.29 9.59 -15.34
N LEU A 85 28.79 10.28 -16.37
CA LEU A 85 28.44 9.65 -17.65
C LEU A 85 29.66 9.34 -18.52
N SER A 86 30.80 10.01 -18.29
CA SER A 86 32.04 9.75 -19.03
C SER A 86 32.79 8.51 -18.57
N VAL A 87 32.42 7.91 -17.44
CA VAL A 87 32.99 6.64 -16.95
C VAL A 87 32.07 5.48 -17.27
N ARG A 88 32.65 4.29 -17.47
CA ARG A 88 31.87 3.06 -17.63
C ARG A 88 31.39 2.56 -16.28
N CYS A 89 30.26 1.84 -16.30
CA CYS A 89 29.81 1.05 -15.16
C CYS A 89 30.89 0.01 -14.78
N SER A 90 30.89 -0.48 -13.54
CA SER A 90 31.82 -1.53 -13.10
C SER A 90 31.70 -2.83 -13.90
N CYS A 91 30.55 -3.09 -14.54
CA CYS A 91 30.36 -4.21 -15.46
C CYS A 91 30.83 -3.94 -16.91
N GLY A 92 31.40 -2.75 -17.18
CA GLY A 92 31.78 -2.29 -18.52
C GLY A 92 30.65 -1.65 -19.33
N GLY A 93 29.40 -1.67 -18.85
CA GLY A 93 28.26 -1.07 -19.54
C GLY A 93 28.30 0.47 -19.60
N GLU A 94 27.62 1.05 -20.59
CA GLU A 94 27.40 2.49 -20.67
C GLU A 94 26.45 2.98 -19.58
N LEU A 95 26.65 4.22 -19.11
CA LEU A 95 25.78 4.85 -18.14
C LEU A 95 24.86 5.84 -18.85
N THR A 96 23.56 5.77 -18.55
CA THR A 96 22.54 6.67 -19.11
C THR A 96 21.90 7.46 -17.98
N HIS A 97 21.73 8.77 -18.17
CA HIS A 97 21.04 9.62 -17.21
C HIS A 97 19.55 9.70 -17.55
N HIS A 98 18.72 9.25 -16.62
CA HIS A 98 17.27 9.39 -16.68
C HIS A 98 16.87 10.58 -15.81
N THR A 99 16.54 11.70 -16.43
CA THR A 99 16.11 12.92 -15.75
C THR A 99 14.73 12.76 -15.12
N CYS A 100 14.45 13.55 -14.09
CA CYS A 100 13.15 13.61 -13.44
C CYS A 100 12.64 15.04 -13.42
N ASP A 101 11.35 15.24 -13.73
CA ASP A 101 10.75 16.58 -13.76
C ASP A 101 10.03 16.95 -12.47
N VAL A 102 10.03 16.04 -11.48
CA VAL A 102 9.43 16.29 -10.17
C VAL A 102 10.17 17.43 -9.47
N THR A 103 9.40 18.41 -9.03
CA THR A 103 9.89 19.54 -8.24
C THR A 103 9.21 19.54 -6.88
N SER A 104 9.96 19.30 -5.82
CA SER A 104 9.47 19.45 -4.46
C SER A 104 9.41 20.94 -4.08
N VAL A 105 8.31 21.33 -3.46
CA VAL A 105 8.01 22.71 -3.07
C VAL A 105 7.76 22.75 -1.57
N LEU A 106 8.49 23.60 -0.88
CA LEU A 106 8.40 23.77 0.57
C LEU A 106 7.95 25.20 0.87
N HIS A 107 6.83 25.33 1.58
CA HIS A 107 6.34 26.59 2.11
C HIS A 107 6.64 26.65 3.60
N THR A 108 7.64 27.44 3.98
CA THR A 108 7.95 27.73 5.38
C THR A 108 7.08 28.88 5.86
N PHE A 109 6.31 28.66 6.93
CA PHE A 109 5.40 29.64 7.53
C PHE A 109 5.49 29.55 9.06
N LYS A 110 4.76 30.42 9.78
CA LYS A 110 4.92 30.61 11.22
C LYS A 110 4.78 29.31 12.03
N HIS A 111 3.89 28.42 11.62
CA HIS A 111 3.58 27.19 12.36
C HIS A 111 4.30 25.94 11.84
N GLY A 112 5.09 26.05 10.76
CA GLY A 112 5.71 24.86 10.18
C GLY A 112 6.18 24.99 8.73
N ILE A 113 6.32 23.83 8.09
CA ILE A 113 6.67 23.68 6.69
C ILE A 113 5.60 22.83 6.02
N HIS A 114 4.93 23.38 5.00
CA HIS A 114 4.12 22.58 4.09
C HIS A 114 5.00 22.10 2.93
N TYR A 115 5.21 20.78 2.85
CA TYR A 115 5.96 20.12 1.80
C TYR A 115 4.99 19.48 0.81
N HIS A 116 5.19 19.68 -0.49
CA HIS A 116 4.52 18.89 -1.51
C HIS A 116 5.37 18.68 -2.75
N ASN A 117 5.10 17.62 -3.50
CA ASN A 117 5.67 17.41 -4.83
C ASN A 117 4.81 18.17 -5.87
N GLY A 118 5.38 19.18 -6.51
CA GLY A 118 4.75 19.93 -7.58
C GLY A 118 4.58 19.06 -8.82
N VAL A 119 3.32 18.75 -9.16
CA VAL A 119 2.93 17.90 -10.31
C VAL A 119 3.17 18.58 -11.66
N GLY A 120 4.03 17.98 -12.48
CA GLY A 120 3.63 17.52 -13.81
C GLY A 120 3.49 16.00 -13.73
N ARG A 121 2.43 15.41 -14.30
CA ARG A 121 2.20 13.95 -14.25
C ARG A 121 3.39 13.23 -14.93
N PRO A 122 4.18 12.41 -14.23
CA PRO A 122 5.25 11.65 -14.86
C PRO A 122 4.66 10.44 -15.60
N GLY A 123 4.79 10.42 -16.93
CA GLY A 123 4.84 9.17 -17.67
C GLY A 123 6.28 8.70 -17.79
N VAL A 124 6.48 7.44 -18.19
CA VAL A 124 7.80 6.81 -18.41
C VAL A 124 8.65 7.55 -19.48
N HIS A 125 8.07 8.51 -20.19
CA HIS A 125 8.70 9.30 -21.26
C HIS A 125 8.71 10.83 -21.01
N GLY A 126 8.54 11.27 -19.77
CA GLY A 126 8.50 12.69 -19.41
C GLY A 126 7.08 13.22 -19.14
N PRO A 127 6.91 14.55 -19.06
CA PRO A 127 5.61 15.15 -18.81
C PRO A 127 4.74 14.93 -20.05
N GLY A 128 3.57 14.34 -19.88
CA GLY A 128 2.59 14.23 -20.97
C GLY A 128 2.23 15.62 -21.54
N GLU A 129 1.77 15.64 -22.79
CA GLU A 129 1.34 16.86 -23.49
C GLU A 129 0.42 17.72 -22.62
N SER A 130 0.57 19.04 -22.73
CA SER A 130 -0.28 19.97 -21.98
C SER A 130 -1.72 19.73 -22.39
N VAL A 131 -2.64 19.77 -21.42
CA VAL A 131 -4.08 19.70 -21.72
C VAL A 131 -4.51 20.84 -22.68
N ALA A 132 -3.72 21.92 -22.75
CA ALA A 132 -3.91 23.01 -23.70
C ALA A 132 -3.62 22.63 -25.16
N ASP A 133 -2.78 21.61 -25.41
CA ASP A 133 -2.43 21.13 -26.76
C ASP A 133 -3.52 20.22 -27.35
N ILE A 134 -4.38 19.65 -26.50
CA ILE A 134 -5.48 18.75 -26.88
C ILE A 134 -6.67 19.55 -27.44
N THR A 135 -6.98 20.72 -26.87
CA THR A 135 -7.98 21.63 -27.42
C THR A 135 -7.85 23.07 -26.88
N PRO A 136 -8.01 24.11 -27.73
CA PRO A 136 -8.03 25.51 -27.29
C PRO A 136 -9.11 25.83 -26.24
N LEU A 137 -10.13 24.97 -26.10
CA LEU A 137 -11.18 25.12 -25.09
C LEU A 137 -10.66 25.00 -23.65
N LEU A 138 -9.49 24.36 -23.47
CA LEU A 138 -8.83 24.17 -22.16
C LEU A 138 -7.88 25.33 -21.80
N TYR A 139 -7.81 26.39 -22.61
CA TYR A 139 -7.07 27.61 -22.25
C TYR A 139 -7.80 28.46 -21.19
N ASN A 140 -9.12 28.31 -21.10
CA ASN A 140 -9.94 29.13 -20.24
C ASN A 140 -10.14 28.41 -18.89
N THR A 141 -9.43 28.88 -17.86
CA THR A 141 -9.51 28.33 -16.50
C THR A 141 -10.93 28.35 -15.94
N GLU A 142 -11.77 29.33 -16.30
CA GLU A 142 -13.18 29.37 -15.90
C GLU A 142 -14.03 28.37 -16.66
N ARG A 143 -13.71 28.09 -17.94
CA ARG A 143 -14.32 27.01 -18.70
C ARG A 143 -13.90 25.64 -18.18
N ILE A 144 -12.62 25.45 -17.80
CA ILE A 144 -12.17 24.24 -17.10
C ILE A 144 -12.90 24.10 -15.77
N LYS A 145 -13.02 25.16 -14.97
CA LYS A 145 -13.81 25.13 -13.72
C LYS A 145 -15.28 24.82 -13.99
N TYR A 146 -15.85 25.31 -15.10
CA TYR A 146 -17.22 25.03 -15.50
C TYR A 146 -17.40 23.57 -15.96
N GLU A 147 -16.56 23.06 -16.85
CA GLU A 147 -16.60 21.66 -17.30
C GLU A 147 -16.25 20.71 -16.15
N ARG A 148 -15.28 21.08 -15.29
CA ARG A 148 -15.00 20.38 -14.03
C ARG A 148 -16.20 20.45 -13.10
N ARG A 149 -16.90 21.57 -12.96
CA ARG A 149 -18.15 21.64 -12.18
C ARG A 149 -19.23 20.79 -12.81
N LYS A 150 -19.36 20.76 -14.13
CA LYS A 150 -20.36 19.97 -14.85
C LYS A 150 -20.05 18.47 -14.78
N ILE A 151 -18.78 18.08 -14.81
CA ILE A 151 -18.31 16.72 -14.53
C ILE A 151 -18.52 16.42 -13.05
N LEU A 152 -18.17 17.31 -12.12
CA LEU A 152 -18.42 17.11 -10.69
C LEU A 152 -19.90 17.20 -10.29
N GLN A 153 -20.76 17.78 -11.13
CA GLN A 153 -22.22 17.85 -10.97
C GLN A 153 -22.91 16.70 -11.72
N GLY A 154 -22.32 16.19 -12.81
CA GLY A 154 -22.76 14.98 -13.52
C GLY A 154 -22.28 13.69 -12.87
N SER A 155 -21.11 13.74 -12.23
CA SER A 155 -20.57 12.78 -11.25
C SER A 155 -21.03 13.12 -9.83
N GLY A 156 -21.65 14.30 -9.66
CA GLY A 156 -22.43 14.69 -8.50
C GLY A 156 -23.83 14.12 -8.61
N GLY A 157 -23.90 12.80 -8.83
CA GLY A 157 -25.08 12.07 -8.41
C GLY A 157 -25.28 12.43 -6.94
N ASN A 158 -26.40 13.07 -6.64
CA ASN A 158 -26.98 13.21 -5.31
C ASN A 158 -26.23 12.37 -4.27
N GLY A 159 -25.45 13.02 -3.40
CA GLY A 159 -24.71 12.41 -2.29
C GLY A 159 -25.59 11.75 -1.21
N ASN A 160 -26.82 11.41 -1.60
CA ASN A 160 -27.83 10.62 -0.93
C ASN A 160 -28.83 10.30 -2.07
N THR A 161 -28.94 9.08 -2.60
CA THR A 161 -30.09 8.26 -2.20
C THR A 161 -30.02 6.77 -2.52
N ASN A 162 -28.94 6.16 -3.03
CA ASN A 162 -28.90 4.69 -3.05
C ASN A 162 -27.53 4.02 -3.24
N PHE A 163 -26.63 4.07 -2.24
CA PHE A 163 -25.45 3.19 -2.22
C PHE A 163 -25.85 1.74 -2.47
N MET A 164 -26.96 1.27 -1.87
CA MET A 164 -27.45 -0.09 -2.07
C MET A 164 -27.77 -0.36 -3.54
N ALA A 165 -28.44 0.53 -4.27
CA ALA A 165 -28.69 0.30 -5.70
C ALA A 165 -27.40 0.36 -6.54
N GLN A 166 -26.43 1.19 -6.18
CA GLN A 166 -25.13 1.22 -6.86
C GLN A 166 -24.34 -0.06 -6.61
N PHE A 167 -24.35 -0.54 -5.36
CA PHE A 167 -23.71 -1.80 -4.97
C PHE A 167 -24.39 -2.99 -5.63
N SER A 168 -25.73 -3.07 -5.59
CA SER A 168 -26.49 -4.11 -6.29
C SER A 168 -26.25 -4.08 -7.80
N LYS A 169 -26.14 -2.89 -8.40
CA LYS A 169 -25.77 -2.79 -9.81
C LYS A 169 -24.34 -3.30 -10.05
N PHE A 170 -23.41 -2.95 -9.19
CA PHE A 170 -22.03 -3.41 -9.28
C PHE A 170 -21.94 -4.95 -9.15
N GLU A 171 -22.67 -5.55 -8.22
CA GLU A 171 -22.79 -7.02 -8.10
C GLU A 171 -23.38 -7.65 -9.38
N GLN A 172 -24.41 -7.03 -9.98
CA GLN A 172 -24.98 -7.50 -11.24
C GLN A 172 -24.01 -7.40 -12.42
N ASP A 173 -23.24 -6.30 -12.48
CA ASP A 173 -22.26 -6.05 -13.54
C ASP A 173 -20.99 -6.91 -13.34
N HIS A 174 -20.74 -7.40 -12.13
CA HIS A 174 -19.56 -8.19 -11.73
C HIS A 174 -19.92 -9.41 -10.85
N PRO A 175 -20.67 -10.39 -11.38
CA PRO A 175 -21.28 -11.47 -10.60
C PRO A 175 -20.27 -12.42 -9.93
N GLU A 176 -19.03 -12.46 -10.40
CA GLU A 176 -17.96 -13.33 -9.87
C GLU A 176 -16.92 -12.57 -9.04
N PHE A 177 -17.18 -11.31 -8.68
CA PHE A 177 -16.21 -10.49 -7.95
C PHE A 177 -16.56 -10.31 -6.48
N ILE A 178 -17.82 -10.04 -6.17
CA ILE A 178 -18.29 -9.98 -4.77
C ILE A 178 -18.63 -11.39 -4.33
N ARG A 179 -17.89 -11.87 -3.32
CA ARG A 179 -18.09 -13.19 -2.72
C ARG A 179 -19.15 -13.15 -1.63
N ASP A 180 -19.08 -12.14 -0.78
CA ASP A 180 -19.96 -11.98 0.37
C ASP A 180 -20.03 -10.50 0.76
N SER A 181 -21.17 -10.08 1.31
CA SER A 181 -21.33 -8.73 1.81
C SER A 181 -22.22 -8.69 3.05
N GLN A 182 -21.72 -8.05 4.09
CA GLN A 182 -22.43 -7.81 5.34
C GLN A 182 -22.43 -6.31 5.64
N PHE A 183 -23.59 -5.78 6.00
CA PHE A 183 -23.77 -4.39 6.40
C PHE A 183 -24.40 -4.31 7.80
N GLY A 184 -23.98 -3.33 8.60
CA GLY A 184 -24.48 -3.15 9.96
C GLY A 184 -23.41 -2.56 10.88
N LYS A 185 -23.40 -3.00 12.15
CA LYS A 185 -22.36 -2.60 13.12
C LYS A 185 -20.97 -3.05 12.68
N VAL A 186 -20.89 -4.28 12.17
CA VAL A 186 -19.74 -4.83 11.48
C VAL A 186 -20.11 -4.91 10.01
N ALA A 187 -19.44 -4.11 9.19
CA ALA A 187 -19.64 -4.06 7.75
C ALA A 187 -18.38 -4.55 7.04
N VAL A 188 -18.53 -5.60 6.24
CA VAL A 188 -17.45 -6.24 5.49
C VAL A 188 -17.96 -6.55 4.09
N ILE A 189 -17.19 -6.18 3.08
CA ILE A 189 -17.42 -6.59 1.68
C ILE A 189 -16.24 -7.45 1.28
N VAL A 190 -16.50 -8.71 0.94
CA VAL A 190 -15.50 -9.69 0.58
C VAL A 190 -15.46 -9.85 -0.94
N MET A 191 -14.26 -9.73 -1.50
CA MET A 191 -14.01 -9.73 -2.93
C MET A 191 -13.03 -10.85 -3.29
N GLN A 192 -13.41 -11.67 -4.26
CA GLN A 192 -12.60 -12.77 -4.77
C GLN A 192 -12.97 -13.03 -6.23
N THR A 193 -11.98 -13.09 -7.13
CA THR A 193 -12.20 -13.59 -8.50
C THR A 193 -11.90 -15.09 -8.59
N PRO A 194 -12.36 -15.78 -9.65
CA PRO A 194 -11.97 -17.16 -9.91
C PRO A 194 -10.44 -17.36 -9.98
N PHE A 195 -9.73 -16.38 -10.55
CA PHE A 195 -8.26 -16.39 -10.56
C PHE A 195 -7.70 -16.38 -9.12
N MET A 196 -8.17 -15.48 -8.26
CA MET A 196 -7.72 -15.40 -6.87
C MET A 196 -7.96 -16.72 -6.11
N ALA A 197 -9.16 -17.30 -6.25
CA ALA A 197 -9.51 -18.58 -5.65
C ALA A 197 -8.60 -19.72 -6.12
N SER A 198 -8.33 -19.79 -7.44
CA SER A 198 -7.47 -20.83 -8.02
C SER A 198 -6.04 -20.85 -7.46
N LYS A 199 -5.57 -19.75 -6.87
CA LYS A 199 -4.22 -19.65 -6.29
C LYS A 199 -4.16 -20.03 -4.81
N LEU A 200 -5.31 -20.20 -4.15
CA LEU A 200 -5.38 -20.60 -2.75
C LEU A 200 -5.12 -22.10 -2.54
N VAL A 201 -5.35 -22.94 -3.56
CA VAL A 201 -5.07 -24.39 -3.51
C VAL A 201 -3.88 -24.70 -4.41
N LYS A 202 -2.80 -25.23 -3.82
CA LYS A 202 -1.54 -25.55 -4.51
C LYS A 202 -1.36 -27.05 -4.65
N ALA A 203 -0.81 -27.50 -5.78
CA ALA A 203 -0.54 -28.91 -6.05
C ALA A 203 0.60 -29.47 -5.19
N THR A 204 1.47 -28.62 -4.67
CA THR A 204 2.57 -29.00 -3.77
C THR A 204 2.71 -27.97 -2.68
N ILE A 205 2.59 -28.43 -1.43
CA ILE A 205 2.92 -27.65 -0.24
C ILE A 205 4.36 -28.03 0.07
N GLU A 206 5.33 -27.14 -0.19
CA GLU A 206 6.72 -27.38 0.22
C GLU A 206 6.76 -27.61 1.74
N MET A 207 7.65 -28.50 2.20
CA MET A 207 7.64 -29.11 3.54
C MET A 207 7.71 -28.13 4.72
N GLU A 208 7.79 -26.83 4.49
CA GLU A 208 7.71 -25.80 5.52
C GLU A 208 6.30 -25.19 5.60
N ALA A 209 5.36 -26.00 6.10
CA ALA A 209 4.15 -25.66 6.87
C ALA A 209 3.42 -24.30 6.67
N VAL A 210 3.41 -23.75 5.46
CA VAL A 210 2.56 -22.63 5.09
C VAL A 210 2.00 -22.96 3.73
N ASN A 211 0.68 -22.90 3.56
CA ASN A 211 0.05 -23.01 2.25
C ASN A 211 0.40 -21.79 1.33
N GLY A 212 1.43 -21.04 1.71
CA GLY A 212 1.94 -19.79 1.17
C GLY A 212 0.99 -18.62 1.32
N ILE A 213 0.02 -18.68 2.24
CA ILE A 213 -0.91 -17.58 2.51
C ILE A 213 -0.32 -16.67 3.59
N VAL A 214 -0.35 -15.37 3.31
CA VAL A 214 0.00 -14.31 4.26
C VAL A 214 -1.17 -13.32 4.32
N SER A 215 -1.73 -13.12 5.51
CA SER A 215 -2.83 -12.19 5.75
C SER A 215 -2.37 -10.97 6.54
N ASP A 216 -2.86 -9.79 6.14
CA ASP A 216 -2.57 -8.52 6.81
C ASP A 216 -3.71 -7.51 6.58
N ALA A 217 -3.79 -6.51 7.46
CA ALA A 217 -4.74 -5.40 7.37
C ALA A 217 -4.03 -4.06 7.12
N ALA A 218 -4.30 -3.47 5.95
CA ALA A 218 -3.76 -2.18 5.57
C ALA A 218 -4.65 -1.02 6.01
N HIS A 219 -4.08 -0.10 6.78
CA HIS A 219 -4.67 1.19 7.13
C HIS A 219 -4.42 2.23 6.03
N GLY A 220 -5.28 3.25 5.96
CA GLY A 220 -5.06 4.43 5.10
C GLY A 220 -5.34 4.23 3.61
N VAL A 221 -5.78 3.04 3.20
CA VAL A 221 -6.28 2.77 1.85
C VAL A 221 -7.59 3.52 1.58
N TRP A 222 -8.47 3.55 2.58
CA TRP A 222 -9.78 4.18 2.48
C TRP A 222 -9.78 5.60 3.03
N ARG A 223 -10.71 6.43 2.54
CA ARG A 223 -10.89 7.81 3.02
C ARG A 223 -11.26 7.85 4.51
N ASP A 224 -12.07 6.89 4.96
CA ASP A 224 -12.33 6.70 6.38
C ASP A 224 -11.15 5.98 7.02
N LYS A 225 -10.53 6.63 8.02
CA LYS A 225 -9.35 6.14 8.72
C LYS A 225 -9.62 4.92 9.60
N ASN A 226 -10.88 4.68 9.95
CA ASN A 226 -11.28 3.49 10.71
C ASN A 226 -11.48 2.25 9.83
N SER A 227 -11.64 2.47 8.52
CA SER A 227 -11.82 1.37 7.58
C SER A 227 -10.48 0.75 7.20
N LEU A 228 -10.48 -0.57 7.00
CA LEU A 228 -9.32 -1.39 6.66
C LEU A 228 -9.51 -2.06 5.32
N LEU A 229 -8.40 -2.26 4.61
CA LEU A 229 -8.32 -3.25 3.55
C LEU A 229 -7.62 -4.49 4.14
N ILE A 230 -8.36 -5.58 4.31
CA ILE A 230 -7.80 -6.86 4.75
C ILE A 230 -7.49 -7.70 3.51
N VAL A 231 -6.28 -8.23 3.40
CA VAL A 231 -5.86 -9.02 2.23
C VAL A 231 -5.20 -10.31 2.69
N SER A 232 -5.66 -11.44 2.14
CA SER A 232 -4.95 -12.71 2.20
C SER A 232 -4.26 -12.95 0.86
N SER A 233 -2.94 -12.94 0.84
CA SER A 233 -2.11 -13.02 -0.36
C SER A 233 -1.36 -14.35 -0.46
N THR A 234 -1.06 -14.77 -1.68
CA THR A 234 -0.26 -15.97 -1.96
C THR A 234 0.73 -15.70 -3.08
N PHE A 235 1.88 -16.38 -3.05
CA PHE A 235 2.87 -16.25 -4.13
C PHE A 235 2.49 -17.12 -5.33
N GLU A 236 2.49 -16.53 -6.53
CA GLU A 236 2.22 -17.19 -7.81
C GLU A 236 3.54 -17.45 -8.54
N PRO A 237 4.07 -18.69 -8.56
CA PRO A 237 5.43 -18.95 -9.03
C PRO A 237 5.55 -19.15 -10.55
N ASP A 238 4.48 -19.57 -11.22
CA ASP A 238 4.58 -20.09 -12.59
C ASP A 238 4.52 -18.99 -13.66
N GLY A 239 3.58 -18.05 -13.51
CA GLY A 239 3.32 -17.00 -14.48
C GLY A 239 3.87 -15.64 -14.06
N LEU A 240 3.36 -15.12 -12.94
CA LEU A 240 3.58 -13.74 -12.50
C LEU A 240 4.82 -13.58 -11.62
N LYS A 241 5.23 -14.63 -10.90
CA LYS A 241 6.39 -14.62 -9.99
C LYS A 241 6.31 -13.50 -8.97
N CYS A 242 5.10 -13.23 -8.48
CA CYS A 242 4.82 -12.19 -7.51
C CYS A 242 3.71 -12.62 -6.53
N TRP A 243 3.56 -11.84 -5.47
CA TRP A 243 2.45 -11.99 -4.54
C TRP A 243 1.16 -11.47 -5.20
N VAL A 244 0.13 -12.31 -5.18
CA VAL A 244 -1.19 -11.99 -5.69
C VAL A 244 -2.22 -12.12 -4.56
N PRO A 245 -3.29 -11.32 -4.55
CA PRO A 245 -4.38 -11.52 -3.61
C PRO A 245 -5.09 -12.85 -3.89
N GLY A 246 -5.33 -13.62 -2.85
CA GLY A 246 -6.25 -14.76 -2.86
C GLY A 246 -7.64 -14.39 -2.32
N LEU A 247 -7.72 -13.36 -1.47
CA LEU A 247 -8.96 -12.76 -0.98
C LEU A 247 -8.71 -11.31 -0.56
N MET A 248 -9.65 -10.42 -0.85
CA MET A 248 -9.62 -9.03 -0.37
C MET A 248 -10.92 -8.70 0.37
N SER A 249 -10.84 -7.86 1.40
CA SER A 249 -12.02 -7.35 2.07
C SER A 249 -11.91 -5.88 2.42
N TYR A 250 -12.96 -5.13 2.09
CA TYR A 250 -13.24 -3.89 2.79
C TYR A 250 -13.82 -4.25 4.17
N ALA A 251 -13.36 -3.57 5.22
CA ALA A 251 -13.93 -3.68 6.56
C ALA A 251 -14.05 -2.28 7.17
N ASN A 252 -15.17 -1.97 7.84
CA ASN A 252 -15.35 -0.68 8.52
C ASN A 252 -14.65 -0.61 9.90
N GLY A 253 -13.81 -1.60 10.22
CA GLY A 253 -13.07 -1.72 11.47
C GLY A 253 -12.16 -2.96 11.47
N GLY A 254 -11.46 -3.19 12.58
CA GLY A 254 -10.48 -4.27 12.76
C GLY A 254 -10.70 -5.11 14.01
N THR A 255 -11.96 -5.42 14.36
CA THR A 255 -12.26 -6.31 15.48
C THR A 255 -12.17 -7.78 15.05
N ALA A 256 -12.13 -8.71 16.02
CA ALA A 256 -12.12 -10.14 15.73
C ALA A 256 -13.29 -10.58 14.82
N GLU A 257 -14.45 -9.92 14.92
CA GLU A 257 -15.60 -10.21 14.07
C GLU A 257 -15.38 -9.81 12.60
N HIS A 258 -14.65 -8.73 12.33
CA HIS A 258 -14.30 -8.36 10.95
C HIS A 258 -13.37 -9.40 10.33
N TYR A 259 -12.35 -9.81 11.09
CA TYR A 259 -11.42 -10.86 10.67
C TYR A 259 -12.09 -12.22 10.55
N ARG A 260 -13.06 -12.54 11.42
CA ARG A 260 -13.86 -13.77 11.32
C ARG A 260 -14.56 -13.87 9.97
N ILE A 261 -15.22 -12.80 9.53
CA ILE A 261 -15.91 -12.77 8.23
C ILE A 261 -14.91 -12.94 7.07
N HIS A 262 -13.75 -12.27 7.14
CA HIS A 262 -12.69 -12.41 6.13
C HIS A 262 -12.17 -13.85 6.04
N PHE A 263 -11.73 -14.44 7.16
CA PHE A 263 -11.15 -15.78 7.18
C PHE A 263 -12.19 -16.86 6.88
N PHE A 264 -13.43 -16.71 7.34
CA PHE A 264 -14.49 -17.67 7.03
C PHE A 264 -14.71 -17.77 5.52
N ASN A 265 -14.77 -16.61 4.84
CA ASN A 265 -14.86 -16.57 3.39
C ASN A 265 -13.59 -17.06 2.69
N LEU A 266 -12.40 -16.89 3.28
CA LEU A 266 -11.17 -17.48 2.78
C LEU A 266 -11.25 -19.01 2.78
N PHE A 267 -11.73 -19.61 3.88
CA PHE A 267 -11.88 -21.05 4.00
C PHE A 267 -12.94 -21.61 3.06
N LEU A 268 -14.06 -20.91 2.88
CA LEU A 268 -15.06 -21.28 1.88
C LEU A 268 -14.46 -21.27 0.47
N GLY A 269 -13.69 -20.24 0.11
CA GLY A 269 -13.05 -20.16 -1.21
C GLY A 269 -12.03 -21.29 -1.45
N ILE A 270 -11.28 -21.67 -0.41
CA ILE A 270 -10.40 -22.85 -0.45
C ILE A 270 -11.21 -24.14 -0.64
N ALA A 271 -12.29 -24.30 0.12
CA ALA A 271 -13.11 -25.51 0.08
C ALA A 271 -13.82 -25.69 -1.27
N GLU A 272 -14.33 -24.62 -1.86
CA GLU A 272 -14.93 -24.62 -3.20
C GLU A 272 -13.91 -24.99 -4.28
N GLU A 273 -12.69 -24.45 -4.19
CA GLU A 273 -11.62 -24.79 -5.12
C GLU A 273 -11.11 -26.22 -4.93
N CYS A 274 -11.11 -26.73 -3.70
CA CYS A 274 -10.85 -28.15 -3.46
C CYS A 274 -11.94 -29.03 -4.09
N ALA A 275 -13.21 -28.68 -3.89
CA ALA A 275 -14.34 -29.42 -4.47
C ALA A 275 -14.29 -29.42 -6.00
N SER A 276 -13.95 -28.29 -6.64
CA SER A 276 -13.82 -28.19 -8.10
C SER A 276 -12.69 -29.04 -8.67
N ARG A 277 -11.68 -29.35 -7.85
CA ARG A 277 -10.53 -30.20 -8.18
C ARG A 277 -10.62 -31.62 -7.63
N GLU A 278 -11.76 -32.00 -7.05
CA GLU A 278 -11.97 -33.30 -6.39
C GLU A 278 -10.94 -33.61 -5.29
N LEU A 279 -10.53 -32.57 -4.55
CA LEU A 279 -9.59 -32.66 -3.43
C LEU A 279 -10.32 -32.64 -2.09
N GLU A 280 -9.78 -33.37 -1.12
CA GLU A 280 -10.27 -33.32 0.26
C GLU A 280 -9.81 -32.04 0.97
N VAL A 281 -10.74 -31.41 1.69
CA VAL A 281 -10.44 -30.25 2.54
C VAL A 281 -9.79 -30.74 3.84
N THR A 282 -8.60 -30.23 4.15
CA THR A 282 -7.85 -30.57 5.36
C THR A 282 -7.41 -29.31 6.10
N ASP A 283 -7.19 -29.40 7.41
CA ASP A 283 -6.76 -28.26 8.25
C ASP A 283 -5.49 -27.57 7.73
N ALA A 284 -4.55 -28.35 7.18
CA ALA A 284 -3.29 -27.84 6.65
C ALA A 284 -3.51 -26.82 5.53
N LEU A 285 -4.64 -26.90 4.81
CA LEU A 285 -4.95 -25.96 3.75
C LEU A 285 -5.24 -24.54 4.29
N PHE A 286 -5.61 -24.44 5.56
CA PHE A 286 -5.91 -23.17 6.22
C PHE A 286 -4.69 -22.57 6.94
N ALA A 287 -3.52 -23.22 6.87
CA ALA A 287 -2.30 -22.70 7.48
C ALA A 287 -1.94 -21.31 6.90
N ASN A 288 -1.72 -20.35 7.80
CA ASN A 288 -1.63 -18.93 7.42
C ASN A 288 -0.57 -18.20 8.27
N VAL A 289 0.10 -17.23 7.64
CA VAL A 289 1.00 -16.28 8.30
C VAL A 289 0.23 -14.99 8.55
N VAL A 290 0.08 -14.62 9.81
CA VAL A 290 -0.68 -13.44 10.24
C VAL A 290 0.21 -12.44 10.99
N ASP A 291 -0.31 -11.23 11.21
CA ASP A 291 0.26 -10.34 12.20
C ASP A 291 -0.03 -10.85 13.62
N PHE A 292 0.72 -10.38 14.62
CA PHE A 292 0.52 -10.82 16.01
C PHE A 292 -0.65 -10.11 16.71
N SER A 293 -1.58 -9.49 15.98
CA SER A 293 -2.72 -8.83 16.61
C SER A 293 -3.68 -9.86 17.19
N THR A 294 -4.15 -9.58 18.42
CA THR A 294 -5.12 -10.43 19.10
C THR A 294 -6.43 -10.53 18.33
N ALA A 295 -6.84 -9.45 17.66
CA ALA A 295 -8.08 -9.43 16.89
C ALA A 295 -8.00 -10.34 15.65
N GLU A 296 -6.91 -10.30 14.89
CA GLU A 296 -6.74 -11.15 13.71
C GLU A 296 -6.68 -12.63 14.11
N ARG A 297 -5.88 -12.97 15.12
CA ARG A 297 -5.78 -14.33 15.67
C ARG A 297 -7.13 -14.86 16.16
N ASN A 298 -7.87 -14.07 16.93
CA ASN A 298 -9.17 -14.49 17.42
C ASN A 298 -10.19 -14.63 16.29
N GLY A 299 -10.16 -13.73 15.30
CA GLY A 299 -11.01 -13.83 14.11
C GLY A 299 -10.75 -15.10 13.31
N PHE A 300 -9.48 -15.48 13.12
CA PHE A 300 -9.11 -16.73 12.46
C PHE A 300 -9.66 -17.96 13.20
N ILE A 301 -9.49 -18.01 14.53
CA ILE A 301 -9.98 -19.13 15.35
C ILE A 301 -11.50 -19.25 15.24
N LEU A 302 -12.23 -18.14 15.37
CA LEU A 302 -13.69 -18.13 15.25
C LEU A 302 -14.14 -18.60 13.86
N ALA A 303 -13.49 -18.11 12.81
CA ALA A 303 -13.80 -18.50 11.43
C ALA A 303 -13.56 -20.00 11.18
N TYR A 304 -12.48 -20.53 11.75
CA TYR A 304 -12.11 -21.93 11.60
C TYR A 304 -13.13 -22.85 12.28
N VAL A 305 -13.54 -22.48 13.49
CA VAL A 305 -14.60 -23.19 14.22
C VAL A 305 -15.91 -23.13 13.42
N ASP A 306 -16.33 -21.94 12.98
CA ASP A 306 -17.57 -21.76 12.21
C ASP A 306 -17.58 -22.58 10.92
N PHE A 307 -16.45 -22.60 10.19
CA PHE A 307 -16.30 -23.39 8.97
C PHE A 307 -16.50 -24.88 9.24
N TRP A 308 -15.77 -25.45 10.21
CA TRP A 308 -15.86 -26.88 10.49
C TRP A 308 -17.19 -27.29 11.11
N LEU A 309 -17.82 -26.45 11.93
CA LEU A 309 -19.17 -26.73 12.45
C LEU A 309 -20.22 -26.81 11.34
N GLN A 310 -20.02 -26.08 10.24
CA GLN A 310 -20.89 -26.13 9.06
C GLN A 310 -20.50 -27.23 8.07
N HIS A 311 -19.29 -27.80 8.19
CA HIS A 311 -18.80 -28.82 7.27
C HIS A 311 -19.33 -30.20 7.64
N ALA A 312 -20.04 -30.86 6.71
CA ALA A 312 -20.77 -32.09 6.98
C ALA A 312 -19.90 -33.28 7.46
N SER A 313 -18.60 -33.28 7.15
CA SER A 313 -17.66 -34.33 7.57
C SER A 313 -17.06 -34.10 8.96
N ASN A 314 -17.37 -32.99 9.64
CA ASN A 314 -16.75 -32.70 10.92
C ASN A 314 -17.32 -33.57 12.05
N ALA A 315 -16.43 -34.29 12.74
CA ALA A 315 -16.74 -35.04 13.95
C ALA A 315 -16.21 -34.37 15.23
N ARG A 316 -15.44 -33.28 15.10
CA ARG A 316 -14.77 -32.60 16.22
C ARG A 316 -15.73 -31.67 16.95
N SER A 317 -15.59 -31.64 18.26
CA SER A 317 -16.23 -30.68 19.16
C SER A 317 -15.66 -29.26 18.98
N ILE A 318 -16.38 -28.27 19.52
CA ILE A 318 -15.93 -26.87 19.52
C ILE A 318 -14.57 -26.72 20.20
N ASP A 319 -14.36 -27.39 21.33
CA ASP A 319 -13.11 -27.31 22.10
C ASP A 319 -11.93 -27.89 21.31
N GLU A 320 -12.13 -29.04 20.64
CA GLU A 320 -11.11 -29.63 19.77
C GLU A 320 -10.74 -28.72 18.58
N LEU A 321 -11.72 -28.01 18.02
CA LEU A 321 -11.50 -27.04 16.95
C LEU A 321 -10.75 -25.79 17.44
N CYS A 322 -11.12 -25.26 18.60
CA CYS A 322 -10.42 -24.16 19.27
C CYS A 322 -8.97 -24.50 19.61
N ASP A 323 -8.67 -25.75 19.96
CA ASP A 323 -7.32 -26.24 20.22
C ASP A 323 -6.51 -26.51 18.93
N ALA A 324 -7.19 -26.80 17.82
CA ALA A 324 -6.55 -27.05 16.53
C ALA A 324 -6.16 -25.76 15.80
N ALA A 325 -7.07 -24.77 15.73
CA ALA A 325 -6.90 -23.57 14.91
C ALA A 325 -5.58 -22.79 15.18
N PRO A 326 -5.14 -22.56 16.43
CA PRO A 326 -3.92 -21.81 16.70
C PRO A 326 -2.64 -22.49 16.17
N LYS A 327 -2.67 -23.82 15.98
CA LYS A 327 -1.52 -24.60 15.46
C LYS A 327 -1.27 -24.34 13.98
N LEU A 328 -2.27 -23.80 13.28
CA LEU A 328 -2.23 -23.46 11.86
C LEU A 328 -1.68 -22.04 11.61
N LEU A 329 -1.56 -21.23 12.67
CA LEU A 329 -1.07 -19.87 12.57
C LEU A 329 0.44 -19.83 12.79
N LYS A 330 1.12 -19.09 11.92
CA LYS A 330 2.51 -18.67 12.09
C LYS A 330 2.55 -17.15 12.18
N GLY A 331 3.47 -16.65 12.99
CA GLY A 331 3.72 -15.21 13.04
C GLY A 331 4.65 -14.78 11.91
N CYS A 332 4.41 -13.59 11.36
CA CYS A 332 5.31 -12.98 10.38
C CYS A 332 6.68 -12.62 11.01
N GLU A 333 7.76 -13.20 10.48
CA GLU A 333 9.12 -12.95 10.97
C GLU A 333 9.51 -11.47 10.84
N GLN A 334 9.11 -10.80 9.76
CA GLN A 334 9.39 -9.38 9.57
C GLN A 334 8.71 -8.53 10.65
N HIS A 335 7.47 -8.84 11.00
CA HIS A 335 6.77 -8.16 12.10
C HIS A 335 7.44 -8.45 13.45
N PHE A 336 7.87 -9.69 13.69
CA PHE A 336 8.63 -10.03 14.89
C PHE A 336 9.94 -9.24 15.00
N ARG A 337 10.74 -9.17 13.92
CA ARG A 337 11.97 -8.39 13.85
C ARG A 337 11.71 -6.91 14.13
N ASN A 338 10.70 -6.32 13.48
CA ASN A 338 10.31 -4.93 13.70
C ASN A 338 9.91 -4.66 15.16
N GLN A 339 9.14 -5.57 15.78
CA GLN A 339 8.77 -5.47 17.19
C GLN A 339 9.99 -5.55 18.12
N ILE A 340 10.91 -6.48 17.89
CA ILE A 340 12.16 -6.59 18.67
C ILE A 340 12.99 -5.31 18.54
N THR A 341 13.16 -4.78 17.33
CA THR A 341 13.92 -3.54 17.10
C THR A 341 13.31 -2.38 17.88
N ARG A 342 11.97 -2.30 17.96
CA ARG A 342 11.28 -1.30 18.78
C ARG A 342 11.55 -1.51 20.27
N VAL A 343 11.44 -2.74 20.79
CA VAL A 343 11.69 -3.05 22.21
C VAL A 343 13.15 -2.80 22.60
N LYS A 344 14.12 -3.18 21.76
CA LYS A 344 15.56 -2.90 21.98
C LYS A 344 15.85 -1.41 22.20
N LYS A 345 15.06 -0.51 21.61
CA LYS A 345 15.20 0.96 21.75
C LYS A 345 14.60 1.51 23.05
N ILE A 346 13.79 0.75 23.78
CA ILE A 346 13.18 1.18 25.05
C ILE A 346 14.19 1.00 26.19
N SER A 347 14.90 2.07 26.56
CA SER A 347 15.93 2.08 27.61
C SER A 347 15.43 1.69 29.00
N GLY A 348 14.13 1.82 29.27
CA GLY A 348 13.52 1.37 30.53
C GLY A 348 13.27 -0.14 30.63
N VAL A 349 13.35 -0.86 29.51
CA VAL A 349 13.07 -2.32 29.44
C VAL A 349 14.34 -3.10 29.10
N VAL A 350 15.15 -2.59 28.16
CA VAL A 350 16.43 -3.20 27.77
C VAL A 350 17.56 -2.24 28.14
N ASP A 351 18.41 -2.70 29.07
CA ASP A 351 19.62 -1.98 29.48
C ASP A 351 20.47 -1.63 28.25
N PRO A 352 20.93 -0.37 28.10
CA PRO A 352 21.76 0.05 26.97
C PRO A 352 22.98 -0.82 26.71
N SER A 353 23.58 -1.42 27.75
CA SER A 353 24.74 -2.31 27.65
C SER A 353 24.44 -3.66 26.99
N LYS A 354 23.16 -4.03 26.83
CA LYS A 354 22.71 -5.31 26.25
C LYS A 354 22.16 -5.17 24.83
N ARG A 355 22.32 -4.01 24.18
CA ARG A 355 21.73 -3.72 22.87
C ARG A 355 22.48 -4.37 21.69
N ASP A 356 23.79 -4.61 21.85
CA ASP A 356 24.71 -5.09 20.81
C ASP A 356 25.00 -6.61 20.85
N ILE A 357 24.14 -7.40 21.52
CA ILE A 357 24.14 -8.87 21.43
C ILE A 357 23.10 -9.33 20.41
#